data_AF-A0A345VJ99-F1
#
_entry.id   AF-A0A345VJ99-F1
#
_cell.length_a   1.000
_cell.length_b   1.000
_cell.length_c   1.000
_cell.angle_alpha   90.00
_cell.angle_beta   90.00
_cell.angle_gamma   90.00
#
_symmetry.space_group_name_H-M   'P 1'
#
loop_
_entity.id
_entity.type
_entity.pdbx_description
1 polymer ?
#
loop_
_entity_poly.entity_id
_entity_poly.type
_entity_poly.pdbx_seq_one_letter_code
_entity_poly.pdbx_strand_id
1 'polypeptide(L)'
;MVSKTYLESLLSKQATKNTGSKSQLESVVMYLGVKPKAHYANLKDSNGKNIKDPQTGNAMKEEVSDGDLYTFSEIGTSKMVKVVYLSELPLEIGTLYHVSGLGYDMRKSNMLLIDEASEIEVIEEEV
;
A
#
# COMPACT_ATOMS: atom_id res chain seq x y z
N MET A 1 -15.62 14.86 -9.83
CA MET A 1 -15.97 13.42 -9.91
C MET A 1 -15.18 12.89 -11.07
N VAL A 2 -14.31 11.90 -10.84
CA VAL A 2 -13.39 11.40 -11.86
C VAL A 2 -14.17 10.87 -13.06
N SER A 3 -13.85 11.35 -14.26
CA SER A 3 -14.53 10.92 -15.48
C SER A 3 -14.21 9.46 -15.86
N LYS A 4 -15.18 8.77 -16.46
CA LYS A 4 -15.00 7.42 -17.00
C LYS A 4 -13.81 7.35 -17.97
N THR A 5 -13.72 8.32 -18.89
CA THR A 5 -12.66 8.38 -19.90
C THR A 5 -11.28 8.53 -19.27
N TYR A 6 -11.17 9.30 -18.19
CA TYR A 6 -9.91 9.42 -17.46
C TYR A 6 -9.51 8.08 -16.82
N LEU A 7 -10.44 7.38 -16.16
CA LEU A 7 -10.19 6.05 -15.60
C LEU A 7 -9.74 5.05 -16.67
N GLU A 8 -10.36 5.07 -17.86
CA GLU A 8 -9.95 4.23 -18.99
C GLU A 8 -8.52 4.58 -19.47
N SER A 9 -8.14 5.86 -19.47
CA SER A 9 -6.78 6.28 -19.83
C SER A 9 -5.71 5.76 -18.87
N LEU A 10 -6.02 5.64 -17.57
CA LEU A 10 -5.10 5.16 -16.54
C LEU A 10 -4.79 3.66 -16.69
N LEU A 11 -5.74 2.87 -17.21
CA LEU A 11 -5.54 1.44 -17.47
C LEU A 11 -4.35 1.19 -18.42
N SER A 12 -4.16 2.07 -19.39
CA SER A 12 -3.10 1.94 -20.40
C SER A 12 -1.69 2.23 -19.87
N LYS A 13 -1.60 2.92 -18.72
CA LYS A 13 -0.34 3.39 -18.13
C LYS A 13 0.17 2.50 -16.99
N GLN A 14 -0.57 1.46 -16.64
CA GLN A 14 -0.24 0.63 -15.50
C GLN A 14 0.87 -0.39 -15.85
N ALA A 15 2.00 -0.29 -15.15
CA ALA A 15 3.14 -1.17 -15.39
C ALA A 15 3.01 -2.54 -14.73
N THR A 16 3.62 -3.56 -15.34
CA THR A 16 3.68 -4.94 -14.82
C THR A 16 4.70 -5.06 -13.69
N LYS A 17 4.28 -5.58 -12.53
CA LYS A 17 5.11 -5.65 -11.30
C LYS A 17 5.95 -6.95 -11.20
N ASN A 18 7.21 -6.79 -10.82
CA ASN A 18 8.17 -7.89 -10.62
C ASN A 18 7.96 -8.64 -9.28
N THR A 19 8.37 -9.91 -9.25
CA THR A 19 8.03 -10.86 -8.17
C THR A 19 9.10 -11.06 -7.11
N GLY A 20 8.62 -11.32 -5.88
CA GLY A 20 9.25 -12.26 -4.94
C GLY A 20 10.13 -11.63 -3.86
N SER A 21 10.84 -10.56 -4.18
CA SER A 21 11.61 -9.76 -3.23
C SER A 21 10.92 -8.42 -2.96
N LYS A 22 11.32 -7.75 -1.87
CA LYS A 22 10.98 -6.34 -1.68
C LYS A 22 11.50 -5.57 -2.89
N SER A 23 10.66 -4.78 -3.54
CA SER A 23 11.00 -4.03 -4.75
C SER A 23 10.28 -2.68 -4.74
N GLN A 24 10.76 -1.76 -5.57
CA GLN A 24 10.05 -0.51 -5.80
C GLN A 24 8.72 -0.80 -6.50
N LEU A 25 7.62 -0.37 -5.90
CA LEU A 25 6.27 -0.51 -6.40
C LEU A 25 5.67 0.89 -6.60
N GLU A 26 4.85 1.02 -7.62
CA GLU A 26 4.01 2.19 -7.88
C GLU A 26 2.63 1.73 -8.33
N SER A 27 1.57 2.47 -7.99
CA SER A 27 0.21 2.16 -8.40
C SER A 27 -0.68 3.39 -8.40
N VAL A 28 -1.64 3.40 -9.33
CA VAL A 28 -2.79 4.31 -9.26
C VAL A 28 -3.95 3.57 -8.58
N VAL A 29 -4.43 4.14 -7.49
CA VAL A 29 -5.39 3.52 -6.60
C VAL A 29 -6.55 4.46 -6.29
N MET A 30 -7.69 3.90 -5.90
CA MET A 30 -8.84 4.67 -5.41
C MET A 30 -9.10 4.36 -3.94
N TYR A 31 -9.35 5.40 -3.15
CA TYR A 31 -9.77 5.21 -1.76
C TYR A 31 -11.27 4.97 -1.67
N LEU A 32 -11.65 3.87 -1.01
CA LEU A 32 -13.05 3.43 -0.91
C LEU A 32 -13.60 3.47 0.53
N GLY A 33 -12.96 4.22 1.43
CA GLY A 33 -13.47 4.46 2.79
C GLY A 33 -13.05 3.44 3.85
N VAL A 34 -12.04 2.60 3.58
CA VAL A 34 -11.51 1.68 4.60
C VAL A 34 -10.73 2.48 5.64
N LYS A 35 -11.25 2.53 6.87
CA LYS A 35 -10.60 3.26 7.97
C LYS A 35 -9.15 2.79 8.15
N PRO A 36 -8.16 3.71 8.18
CA PRO A 36 -6.78 3.39 8.47
C PRO A 36 -6.66 2.74 9.86
N LYS A 37 -5.65 1.89 10.02
CA LYS A 37 -5.35 1.22 11.29
C LYS A 37 -3.89 1.42 11.62
N ALA A 38 -3.58 1.66 12.88
CA ALA A 38 -2.19 1.70 13.35
C ALA A 38 -1.42 0.49 12.84
N HIS A 39 -0.30 0.76 12.17
CA HIS A 39 0.68 -0.21 11.76
C HIS A 39 1.73 -0.35 12.85
N TYR A 40 2.25 -1.58 12.97
CA TYR A 40 3.35 -1.91 13.85
C TYR A 40 4.33 -2.73 13.03
N ALA A 41 5.55 -2.21 12.89
CA ALA A 41 6.64 -2.89 12.22
C ALA A 41 6.94 -4.25 12.85
N ASN A 42 7.54 -5.15 12.08
CA ASN A 42 8.05 -6.39 12.64
C ASN A 42 9.28 -6.09 13.50
N LEU A 43 9.33 -6.66 14.70
CA LEU A 43 10.48 -6.59 15.58
C LEU A 43 11.67 -7.31 14.95
N LYS A 44 12.83 -6.64 14.87
CA LYS A 44 14.05 -7.18 14.25
C LYS A 44 15.13 -7.46 15.31
N ASP A 45 15.91 -8.51 15.09
CA ASP A 45 17.13 -8.78 15.86
C ASP A 45 18.28 -7.87 15.43
N SER A 46 19.44 -8.00 16.10
CA SER A 46 20.65 -7.22 15.78
C SER A 46 21.18 -7.42 14.36
N ASN A 47 20.74 -8.45 13.65
CA ASN A 47 21.13 -8.75 12.27
C ASN A 47 20.06 -8.30 11.26
N GLY A 48 19.00 -7.61 11.71
CA GLY A 48 17.91 -7.13 10.87
C GLY A 48 16.88 -8.20 10.49
N LYS A 49 16.91 -9.38 11.12
CA LYS A 49 15.96 -10.46 10.86
C LYS A 49 14.76 -10.35 11.79
N ASN A 50 13.56 -10.58 11.25
CA ASN A 50 12.34 -10.59 12.05
C ASN A 50 12.41 -11.65 13.16
N ILE A 51 12.18 -11.22 14.40
CA ILE A 51 11.99 -12.09 15.55
C ILE A 51 10.62 -12.75 15.42
N LYS A 52 10.57 -14.07 15.60
CA LYS A 52 9.33 -14.85 15.51
C LYS A 52 8.87 -15.30 16.88
N ASP A 53 7.57 -15.25 17.08
CA ASP A 53 6.91 -15.83 18.24
C ASP A 53 7.12 -17.37 18.21
N PRO A 54 7.67 -17.98 19.29
CA PRO A 54 7.96 -19.41 19.32
C PRO A 54 6.72 -20.32 19.29
N GLN A 55 5.56 -19.82 19.69
CA GLN A 55 4.31 -20.59 19.76
C GLN A 55 3.55 -20.54 18.43
N THR A 56 3.49 -19.37 17.79
CA THR A 56 2.70 -19.16 16.56
C THR A 56 3.53 -19.18 15.29
N GLY A 57 4.85 -18.96 15.38
CA GLY A 57 5.75 -18.81 14.23
C GLY A 57 5.59 -17.49 13.46
N ASN A 58 4.70 -16.60 13.90
CA ASN A 58 4.48 -15.30 13.30
C ASN A 58 5.58 -14.30 13.71
N ALA A 59 5.79 -13.26 12.91
CA ALA A 59 6.69 -12.18 13.28
C ALA A 59 6.11 -11.42 14.49
N MET A 60 6.93 -11.20 15.52
CA MET A 60 6.61 -10.29 16.61
C MET A 60 6.56 -8.85 16.09
N LYS A 61 5.78 -8.01 16.77
CA LYS A 61 5.57 -6.60 16.39
C LYS A 61 6.23 -5.67 17.39
N GLU A 62 6.67 -4.51 16.90
CA GLU A 62 7.06 -3.39 17.76
C GLU A 62 5.85 -2.91 18.58
N GLU A 63 6.09 -2.39 19.79
CA GLU A 63 5.02 -1.83 20.64
C GLU A 63 4.59 -0.42 20.22
N VAL A 64 5.51 0.30 19.58
CA VAL A 64 5.28 1.66 19.09
C VAL A 64 4.89 1.60 17.62
N SER A 65 3.83 2.32 17.27
CA SER A 65 3.37 2.41 15.88
C SER A 65 4.34 3.25 15.04
N ASP A 66 4.57 2.81 13.81
CA ASP A 66 5.39 3.47 12.78
C ASP A 66 4.54 4.21 11.74
N GLY A 67 3.23 4.33 11.97
CA GLY A 67 2.28 5.00 11.09
C GLY A 67 0.96 4.25 10.97
N ASP A 68 0.13 4.63 10.01
CA ASP A 68 -1.13 3.96 9.71
C ASP A 68 -1.05 3.14 8.43
N LEU A 69 -1.75 2.01 8.42
CA LEU A 69 -1.96 1.15 7.27
C LEU A 69 -3.23 1.58 6.52
N TYR A 70 -3.02 2.28 5.41
CA TYR A 70 -4.08 2.70 4.50
C TYR A 70 -4.41 1.57 3.51
N THR A 71 -5.68 1.46 3.11
CA THR A 71 -6.14 0.42 2.18
C THR A 71 -6.91 1.04 1.02
N PHE A 72 -6.48 0.70 -0.19
CA PHE A 72 -7.04 1.19 -1.45
C PHE A 72 -7.37 0.03 -2.40
N SER A 73 -8.11 0.34 -3.47
CA SER A 73 -8.31 -0.55 -4.60
C SER A 73 -7.47 -0.08 -5.78
N GLU A 74 -6.64 -0.97 -6.33
CA GLU A 74 -5.89 -0.68 -7.56
C GLU A 74 -6.83 -0.55 -8.75
N ILE A 75 -6.63 0.50 -9.55
CA ILE A 75 -7.36 0.69 -10.81
C ILE A 75 -6.98 -0.44 -11.79
N GLY A 76 -7.94 -0.95 -12.55
CA GLY A 76 -7.74 -1.99 -13.56
C GLY A 76 -7.69 -3.42 -13.04
N THR A 77 -7.01 -3.67 -11.92
CA THR A 77 -6.84 -5.04 -11.38
C THR A 77 -7.70 -5.34 -10.17
N SER A 78 -8.18 -4.30 -9.48
CA SER A 78 -8.84 -4.41 -8.15
C SER A 78 -7.98 -5.13 -7.11
N LYS A 79 -6.65 -5.15 -7.25
CA LYS A 79 -5.75 -5.58 -6.17
C LYS A 79 -5.98 -4.72 -4.94
N MET A 80 -5.97 -5.36 -3.76
CA MET A 80 -5.94 -4.63 -2.49
C MET A 80 -4.56 -4.01 -2.33
N VAL A 81 -4.47 -2.69 -2.30
CA VAL A 81 -3.19 -2.00 -2.07
C VAL A 81 -3.16 -1.49 -0.65
N LYS A 82 -2.19 -1.97 0.11
CA LYS A 82 -1.94 -1.56 1.48
C LYS A 82 -0.68 -0.74 1.54
N VAL A 83 -0.76 0.45 2.14
CA VAL A 83 0.37 1.38 2.23
C VAL A 83 0.53 1.81 3.68
N VAL A 84 1.71 1.61 4.24
CA VAL A 84 2.08 2.20 5.54
C VAL A 84 2.49 3.64 5.28
N TYR A 85 1.87 4.60 5.94
CA TYR A 85 2.22 6.01 5.80
C TYR A 85 2.02 6.74 7.13
N LEU A 86 2.45 8.00 7.21
CA LEU A 86 2.25 8.83 8.39
C LEU A 86 0.77 8.84 8.80
N SER A 87 0.52 8.81 10.11
CA SER A 87 -0.83 8.79 10.66
C SER A 87 -1.61 10.07 10.33
N GLU A 88 -2.93 9.96 10.39
CA GLU A 88 -3.87 11.09 10.20
C GLU A 88 -3.86 11.73 8.80
N LEU A 89 -3.45 11.00 7.75
CA LEU A 89 -3.59 11.46 6.37
C LEU A 89 -5.09 11.58 6.02
N PRO A 90 -5.60 12.78 5.68
CA PRO A 90 -6.98 12.94 5.27
C PRO A 90 -7.19 12.34 3.88
N LEU A 91 -7.94 11.25 3.80
CA LEU A 91 -8.32 10.62 2.54
C LEU A 91 -9.78 10.90 2.19
N GLU A 92 -10.04 11.17 0.92
CA GLU A 92 -11.37 11.44 0.38
C GLU A 92 -11.90 10.23 -0.38
N ILE A 93 -13.14 9.83 -0.08
CA ILE A 93 -13.77 8.66 -0.71
C ILE A 93 -14.00 8.93 -2.20
N GLY A 94 -13.61 7.99 -3.05
CA GLY A 94 -13.73 8.08 -4.51
C GLY A 94 -12.60 8.87 -5.17
N THR A 95 -11.63 9.35 -4.39
CA THR A 95 -10.46 10.09 -4.90
C THR A 95 -9.37 9.12 -5.34
N LEU A 96 -8.70 9.48 -6.44
CA LEU A 96 -7.55 8.76 -6.96
C LEU A 96 -6.27 9.24 -6.28
N TYR A 97 -5.39 8.29 -6.00
CA TYR A 97 -4.08 8.53 -5.45
C TYR A 97 -3.04 7.78 -6.25
N HIS A 98 -1.88 8.41 -6.42
CA HIS A 98 -0.66 7.72 -6.78
C HIS A 98 0.01 7.26 -5.48
N VAL A 99 0.36 5.98 -5.41
CA VAL A 99 1.09 5.41 -4.27
C VAL A 99 2.36 4.76 -4.75
N SER A 100 3.46 5.01 -4.04
CA SER A 100 4.77 4.47 -4.39
C SER A 100 5.54 4.06 -3.14
N GLY A 101 6.57 3.23 -3.31
CA GLY A 101 7.52 2.89 -2.24
C GLY A 101 8.07 1.48 -2.38
N LEU A 102 8.81 1.04 -1.37
CA LEU A 102 9.35 -0.32 -1.30
C LEU A 102 8.32 -1.26 -0.69
N GLY A 103 8.13 -2.41 -1.33
CA GLY A 103 7.06 -3.33 -0.94
C GLY A 103 7.08 -4.69 -1.64
N TYR A 104 5.99 -5.43 -1.49
CA TYR A 104 5.81 -6.79 -2.01
C TYR A 104 4.52 -6.92 -2.84
N ASP A 105 4.64 -7.49 -4.04
CA ASP A 105 3.48 -8.02 -4.78
C ASP A 105 3.11 -9.41 -4.26
N MET A 106 2.13 -9.45 -3.37
CA MET A 106 1.60 -10.66 -2.76
C MET A 106 0.52 -11.28 -3.66
N ARG A 107 0.93 -11.82 -4.81
CA ARG A 107 0.02 -12.34 -5.85
C ARG A 107 -1.01 -13.34 -5.34
N LYS A 108 -0.62 -14.26 -4.45
CA LYS A 108 -1.50 -15.30 -3.89
C LYS A 108 -2.68 -14.71 -3.09
N SER A 109 -2.51 -13.52 -2.52
CA SER A 109 -3.55 -12.82 -1.76
C SER A 109 -4.17 -11.65 -2.54
N ASN A 110 -3.89 -11.53 -3.84
CA ASN A 110 -4.32 -10.41 -4.69
C ASN A 110 -4.05 -9.04 -4.05
N MET A 111 -2.85 -8.89 -3.46
CA MET A 111 -2.50 -7.72 -2.65
C MET A 111 -1.14 -7.14 -3.03
N LEU A 112 -1.03 -5.82 -2.95
CA LEU A 112 0.24 -5.12 -2.87
C LEU A 112 0.41 -4.58 -1.47
N LEU A 113 1.58 -4.78 -0.88
CA LEU A 113 1.96 -4.15 0.39
C LEU A 113 3.13 -3.21 0.11
N ILE A 114 2.99 -1.94 0.41
CA ILE A 114 4.06 -0.94 0.43
C ILE A 114 4.24 -0.54 1.89
N ASP A 115 5.40 -0.85 2.46
CA ASP A 115 5.65 -0.77 3.90
C ASP A 115 6.92 0.02 4.26
N GLU A 116 7.69 0.45 3.26
CA GLU A 116 8.91 1.24 3.45
C GLU A 116 8.99 2.35 2.38
N ALA A 117 9.59 3.49 2.74
CA ALA A 117 9.79 4.64 1.84
C ALA A 117 8.53 4.98 1.03
N SER A 118 7.39 4.95 1.71
CA SER A 118 6.08 5.06 1.07
C SER A 118 5.71 6.51 0.81
N GLU A 119 5.04 6.76 -0.31
CA GLU A 119 4.48 8.05 -0.69
C GLU A 119 3.03 7.88 -1.13
N ILE A 120 2.18 8.85 -0.78
CA ILE A 120 0.77 8.90 -1.18
C ILE A 120 0.50 10.32 -1.68
N GLU A 121 0.16 10.45 -2.96
CA GLU A 121 -0.10 11.73 -3.60
C GLU A 121 -1.51 11.71 -4.23
N VAL A 122 -2.27 12.77 -4.04
CA VAL A 122 -3.58 12.92 -4.70
C VAL A 122 -3.37 13.13 -6.19
N ILE A 123 -4.18 12.47 -7.02
CA ILE A 123 -4.21 12.73 -8.46
C ILE A 123 -5.35 13.70 -8.72
N GLU A 124 -4.99 14.94 -9.07
CA GLU A 124 -5.94 15.94 -9.55
C GLU A 124 -6.31 15.63 -11.01
N GLU A 125 -7.60 15.60 -11.32
CA GLU A 125 -8.07 15.51 -12.70
C GLU A 125 -7.77 16.86 -13.36
N GLU A 126 -6.78 16.90 -14.27
CA GLU A 126 -6.62 18.03 -15.18
C GLU A 126 -7.87 18.11 -16.08
N VAL A 127 -8.70 19.12 -15.86
CA VAL A 127 -9.93 19.39 -16.62
C VAL A 127 -9.60 20.08 -17.94
#